data_AF-A0A257TAI8-F1
#
_entry.id   AF-A0A257TAI8-F1
#
_cell.length_a   1.000
_cell.length_b   1.000
_cell.length_c   1.000
_cell.angle_alpha   90.00
_cell.angle_beta   90.00
_cell.angle_gamma   90.00
#
_symmetry.space_group_name_H-M   'P 1'
#
loop_
_entity.id
_entity.type
_entity.pdbx_description
1 polymer ?
#
loop_
_entity_poly.entity_id
_entity_poly.type
_entity_poly.pdbx_seq_one_letter_code
_entity_poly.pdbx_strand_id
1 'polypeptide(L)'
;MTELPMPTPMSTHCGRFERIINRRHFLQRAGAGFGSVALTQLLTSQGLLAADASLAGPLAPRAVHFPAKARSVIWLFMEGAPSAA
;
A
#
# COMPACT_ATOMS: atom_id res chain seq x y z
N MET A 1 60.05 -4.48 24.26
CA MET A 1 59.55 -3.75 23.07
C MET A 1 58.28 -4.49 22.67
N THR A 2 57.18 -4.20 23.37
CA THR A 2 55.97 -5.02 23.34
C THR A 2 54.85 -4.21 22.70
N GLU A 3 54.37 -4.70 21.57
CA GLU A 3 53.06 -4.55 20.91
C GLU A 3 52.15 -3.39 21.34
N LEU A 4 51.81 -2.50 20.39
CA LEU A 4 50.47 -1.92 20.27
C LEU A 4 50.13 -1.80 18.78
N PRO A 5 49.19 -2.61 18.25
CA PRO A 5 48.69 -2.45 16.89
C PRO A 5 47.76 -1.23 16.84
N MET A 6 48.02 -0.34 15.89
CA MET A 6 47.17 0.81 15.60
C MET A 6 45.77 0.34 15.18
N PRO A 7 44.70 0.78 15.84
CA PRO A 7 43.35 0.44 15.41
C PRO A 7 43.01 1.23 14.15
N THR A 8 42.80 0.52 13.05
CA THR A 8 42.09 1.06 11.89
C THR A 8 40.60 1.16 12.25
N PRO A 9 39.97 2.36 12.20
CA PRO A 9 38.53 2.43 12.28
C PRO A 9 37.95 1.86 10.98
N MET A 10 37.41 0.65 11.11
CA MET A 10 36.65 -0.03 10.09
C MET A 10 35.46 0.85 9.70
N SER A 11 35.44 1.34 8.47
CA SER A 11 34.30 2.10 7.94
C SER A 11 33.16 1.14 7.67
N THR A 12 32.28 0.97 8.66
CA THR A 12 31.14 0.04 8.64
C THR A 12 29.84 0.82 8.46
N HIS A 13 29.58 1.33 7.26
CA HIS A 13 28.25 1.81 6.90
C HIS A 13 27.97 1.47 5.43
N CYS A 14 27.13 0.46 5.21
CA CYS A 14 26.43 0.33 3.93
C CYS A 14 25.49 1.53 3.80
N GLY A 15 25.56 2.25 2.68
CA GLY A 15 24.80 3.48 2.46
C GLY A 15 23.30 3.36 2.77
N ARG A 16 22.87 4.20 3.72
CA ARG A 16 21.53 4.81 3.87
C ARG A 16 20.34 3.87 4.09
N PHE A 17 19.94 3.68 5.36
CA PHE A 17 18.63 3.13 5.70
C PHE A 17 17.92 3.97 6.77
N GLU A 18 16.79 4.57 6.36
CA GLU A 18 15.89 5.34 7.23
C GLU A 18 15.25 4.37 8.25
N ARG A 19 15.50 4.60 9.53
CA ARG A 19 14.99 3.73 10.60
C ARG A 19 13.61 4.20 11.02
N ILE A 20 12.58 3.39 10.74
CA ILE A 20 11.18 3.78 10.94
C ILE A 20 10.63 3.11 12.20
N ILE A 21 10.40 3.96 13.20
CA ILE A 21 10.30 3.63 14.64
C ILE A 21 8.84 3.50 15.09
N ASN A 22 7.93 4.27 14.50
CA ASN A 22 6.52 4.26 14.89
C ASN A 22 5.59 4.85 13.81
N ARG A 23 4.31 4.55 13.94
CA ARG A 23 3.34 4.42 12.83
C ARG A 23 3.02 5.74 12.13
N ARG A 24 2.84 6.85 12.84
CA ARG A 24 2.64 8.19 12.24
C ARG A 24 3.93 8.89 11.78
N HIS A 25 5.08 8.46 12.29
CA HIS A 25 6.38 9.01 11.95
C HIS A 25 6.83 8.57 10.55
N PHE A 26 6.42 7.37 10.19
CA PHE A 26 6.45 6.85 8.83
C PHE A 26 5.54 7.62 7.86
N LEU A 27 4.28 7.81 8.26
CA LEU A 27 3.21 8.38 7.43
C LEU A 27 3.45 9.85 7.04
N GLN A 28 4.33 10.53 7.76
CA GLN A 28 4.67 11.94 7.54
C GLN A 28 5.95 12.19 6.77
N ARG A 29 7.00 11.38 6.96
CA ARG A 29 8.36 11.83 6.62
C ARG A 29 8.77 11.55 5.19
N ALA A 30 7.97 10.75 4.52
CA ALA A 30 8.01 10.67 3.08
C ALA A 30 7.66 12.04 2.51
N GLY A 31 8.64 12.71 1.88
CA GLY A 31 8.53 14.00 1.16
C GLY A 31 7.61 14.03 -0.06
N ALA A 32 6.64 13.12 -0.10
CA ALA A 32 5.51 13.10 -1.03
C ALA A 32 4.23 12.52 -0.38
N GLY A 33 4.33 11.99 0.86
CA GLY A 33 3.26 11.25 1.53
C GLY A 33 2.35 12.13 2.38
N PHE A 34 2.87 13.19 2.99
CA PHE A 34 2.03 14.10 3.77
C PHE A 34 1.37 15.19 2.91
N GLY A 35 2.03 15.63 1.83
CA GLY A 35 1.49 16.65 0.92
C GLY A 35 0.33 16.15 0.03
N SER A 36 0.29 14.85 -0.28
CA SER A 36 -0.82 14.25 -1.01
C SER A 36 -2.15 14.40 -0.28
N VAL A 37 -2.14 14.34 1.06
CA VAL A 37 -3.36 14.51 1.88
C VAL A 37 -4.02 15.87 1.63
N ALA A 38 -3.22 16.93 1.49
CA ALA A 38 -3.73 18.28 1.21
C ALA A 38 -4.14 18.44 -0.27
N LEU A 39 -3.37 17.85 -1.19
CA LEU A 39 -3.68 17.84 -2.62
C LEU A 39 -5.00 17.13 -2.90
N THR A 40 -5.24 15.98 -2.27
CA THR A 40 -6.48 15.22 -2.38
C THR A 40 -7.67 16.08 -1.99
N GLN A 41 -7.58 16.85 -0.90
CA GLN A 41 -8.67 17.72 -0.48
C GLN A 41 -8.95 18.86 -1.47
N LEU A 42 -7.91 19.43 -2.08
CA LEU A 42 -8.09 20.44 -3.13
C LEU A 42 -8.73 19.86 -4.39
N LEU A 43 -8.30 18.67 -4.81
CA LEU A 43 -8.90 17.96 -5.94
C LEU A 43 -10.36 17.57 -5.64
N THR A 44 -10.68 17.20 -4.40
CA THR A 44 -12.07 16.98 -3.96
C THR A 44 -12.88 18.25 -4.11
N SER A 45 -12.40 19.39 -3.60
CA SER A 45 -13.12 20.66 -3.64
C SER A 45 -13.34 21.20 -5.06
N GLN A 46 -12.43 20.86 -5.98
CA GLN A 46 -12.53 21.24 -7.39
C GLN A 46 -13.29 20.21 -8.24
N GLY A 47 -13.79 19.12 -7.63
CA GLY A 47 -14.44 18.03 -8.37
C GLY A 47 -13.52 17.31 -9.36
N LEU A 48 -12.20 17.45 -9.18
CA LEU A 48 -11.16 16.87 -10.03
C LEU A 48 -10.69 15.51 -9.55
N LEU A 49 -11.10 15.08 -8.34
CA LEU A 49 -11.11 13.65 -8.04
C LEU A 49 -12.07 12.98 -9.00
N ALA A 50 -11.61 11.92 -9.65
CA ALA A 50 -12.40 11.15 -10.61
C ALA A 50 -13.80 10.93 -10.02
N ALA A 51 -14.80 11.56 -10.65
CA ALA A 51 -16.19 11.30 -10.33
C ALA A 51 -16.42 9.79 -10.50
N ASP A 52 -17.36 9.24 -9.72
CA ASP A 52 -17.90 7.90 -9.91
C ASP A 52 -18.21 7.77 -11.41
N ALA A 53 -17.28 7.15 -12.13
CA ALA A 53 -17.47 6.92 -13.54
C ALA A 53 -18.63 5.96 -13.54
N SER A 54 -19.82 6.47 -13.90
CA SER A 54 -20.96 5.65 -14.27
C SER A 54 -20.37 4.49 -15.04
N LEU A 55 -20.45 3.29 -14.45
CA LEU A 55 -19.86 2.06 -14.96
C LEU A 55 -20.60 1.74 -16.26
N ALA A 56 -20.39 2.53 -17.29
CA ALA A 56 -20.99 2.48 -18.61
C ALA A 56 -19.90 1.97 -19.55
N GLY A 57 -19.33 0.83 -19.20
CA GLY A 57 -18.43 0.06 -20.03
C GLY A 57 -19.07 -1.30 -20.36
N PRO A 58 -18.55 -2.05 -21.33
CA PRO A 58 -19.01 -3.40 -21.60
C PRO A 58 -18.85 -4.37 -20.41
N LEU A 59 -18.02 -3.99 -19.42
CA LEU A 59 -17.81 -4.69 -18.13
C LEU A 59 -18.63 -4.08 -16.98
N ALA A 60 -19.60 -3.23 -17.28
CA ALA A 60 -20.55 -2.71 -16.31
C ALA A 60 -21.24 -3.85 -15.54
N PRO A 61 -21.42 -3.74 -14.22
CA PRO A 61 -22.25 -4.68 -13.47
C PRO A 61 -23.65 -4.73 -14.08
N ARG A 62 -24.03 -5.89 -14.62
CA ARG A 62 -25.38 -6.12 -15.16
C ARG A 62 -26.35 -6.45 -14.04
N ALA A 63 -27.61 -6.07 -14.23
CA ALA A 63 -28.69 -6.49 -13.35
C ALA A 63 -28.77 -8.02 -13.33
N VAL A 64 -28.76 -8.60 -12.13
CA VAL A 64 -28.94 -10.04 -11.90
C VAL A 64 -30.41 -10.41 -12.12
N HIS A 65 -30.67 -11.57 -12.72
CA HIS A 65 -32.05 -12.05 -12.95
C HIS A 65 -32.83 -12.35 -11.65
N PHE A 66 -32.11 -12.59 -10.54
CA PHE A 66 -32.70 -12.84 -9.23
C PHE A 66 -32.15 -11.86 -8.20
N PRO A 67 -32.94 -11.45 -7.19
CA PRO A 67 -32.45 -10.58 -6.13
C PRO A 67 -31.28 -11.23 -5.40
N ALA A 68 -30.16 -10.51 -5.28
CA ALA A 68 -28.97 -10.97 -4.58
C ALA A 68 -29.28 -11.18 -3.10
N LYS A 69 -29.28 -12.44 -2.64
CA LYS A 69 -29.49 -12.79 -1.23
C LYS A 69 -28.21 -12.64 -0.39
N ALA A 70 -27.04 -12.62 -1.02
CA ALA A 70 -25.74 -12.51 -0.36
C ALA A 70 -25.02 -11.21 -0.77
N ARG A 71 -24.50 -10.48 0.23
CA ARG A 71 -23.79 -9.21 0.04
C ARG A 71 -22.30 -9.39 -0.29
N SER A 72 -21.70 -10.48 0.17
CA SER A 72 -20.28 -10.77 -0.05
C SER A 72 -20.06 -12.29 -0.07
N VAL A 73 -19.31 -12.77 -1.06
CA VAL A 73 -18.89 -14.17 -1.17
C VAL A 73 -17.38 -14.19 -1.21
N ILE A 74 -16.76 -14.85 -0.24
CA ILE A 74 -15.31 -15.03 -0.18
C ILE A 74 -15.04 -16.45 -0.65
N TRP A 75 -14.52 -16.59 -1.86
CA TRP A 75 -14.12 -17.89 -2.42
C TRP A 75 -12.64 -18.13 -2.14
N LEU A 76 -12.33 -19.12 -1.29
CA LEU A 76 -10.97 -19.47 -0.92
C LEU A 76 -10.59 -20.77 -1.62
N PHE A 77 -9.63 -20.72 -2.55
CA PHE A 77 -8.92 -21.91 -3.02
C PHE A 77 -7.73 -22.14 -2.11
N MET A 78 -7.82 -23.19 -1.29
CA MET A 78 -6.70 -23.63 -0.45
C MET A 78 -5.97 -24.75 -1.19
N GLU A 79 -4.66 -24.59 -1.39
CA GLU A 79 -3.76 -25.65 -1.84
C GLU A 79 -3.94 -26.87 -0.90
N GLY A 80 -4.29 -28.04 -1.47
CA GLY A 80 -4.53 -29.29 -0.72
C GLY A 80 -5.98 -29.66 -0.40
N ALA A 81 -7.00 -28.92 -0.86
CA ALA A 81 -8.40 -29.33 -0.68
C ALA A 81 -8.78 -30.50 -1.63
N PRO A 82 -9.54 -31.53 -1.18
CA PRO A 82 -9.89 -32.72 -1.97
C PRO A 82 -10.88 -32.47 -3.13
N SER A 83 -11.05 -31.21 -3.55
CA SER A 83 -11.98 -30.80 -4.61
C SER A 83 -11.29 -30.58 -5.98
N ALA A 84 -10.00 -30.92 -6.10
CA ALA A 84 -9.25 -30.87 -7.36
C ALA A 84 -9.11 -32.26 -8.03
N ALA A 85 -10.05 -33.18 -7.75
CA ALA A 85 -10.18 -34.44 -8.46
C ALA A 85 -11.32 -34.36 -9.48
#